data_AF-A0A803JBJ9-F1
#
_entry.id   AF-A0A803JBJ9-F1
#
_cell.length_a   1.000
_cell.length_b   1.000
_cell.length_c   1.000
_cell.angle_alpha   90.00
_cell.angle_beta   90.00
_cell.angle_gamma   90.00
#
_symmetry.space_group_name_H-M   'P 1'
#
loop_
_entity.id
_entity.type
_entity.pdbx_description
1 polymer ?
#
loop_
_entity_poly.entity_id
_entity_poly.type
_entity_poly.pdbx_seq_one_letter_code
_entity_poly.pdbx_strand_id
1 'polypeptide(L)'
;AAQLLELRTQNYQLSDGLRKNSQELTSLRQKHGTLEKEFGKAQKALSKSKKAQEVEALLGENEMLQGKLHSQEDDFRLQNTTLMQELSKLCSQIEQLEAENARVKAAPSGSGEEDVQRLRAENSALQKRIATLQEFHEKEVGSRRCQESEANGHGATHREDGAGGSHPLVQTDGQADAKQDGLGACSWEPITDDLQGFQLKLETQTEENRLLRGQIQSLQTAEKLKKKHDSFLQLQGEKEALYNDSRTKIEEIQQKKEEEIKSLTLRNHKLQQDMQAAQQSCAELREQVQSQRQEHERALHGVQEQIQSSRTQELTLLREQNSALTLELQQQHHEKEAMLAQKEDLKAQLEESLRANRRLLEQLQEKEQESERLRQDLDEARKSADKRKAMLDELAMEMLQEKSRHKEALGNLKLQHEKETLSIRAKYEKELRELHEEKNRGEEDLRAQLRDEKARSRELEGHQQTSEELRLQIHSLEGTKGWFERRLKEAEETVEKNQMRHEEDLAKVAREHSANLQVHTDPCGGNGVGGR
;
A
#
# COMPACT_ATOMS: atom_id res chain seq x y z
N ALA A 1 0.18 52.00 32.59
CA ALA A 1 -1.30 51.97 32.64
C ALA A 1 -1.89 51.31 31.39
N ALA A 2 -1.77 51.91 30.20
CA ALA A 2 -2.38 51.42 28.95
C ALA A 2 -2.11 49.93 28.64
N GLN A 3 -0.84 49.50 28.60
CA GLN A 3 -0.44 48.10 28.35
C GLN A 3 -1.11 47.09 29.30
N LEU A 4 -1.33 47.46 30.57
CA LEU A 4 -1.97 46.58 31.55
C LEU A 4 -3.49 46.46 31.31
N LEU A 5 -4.11 47.48 30.73
CA LEU A 5 -5.51 47.44 30.30
C LEU A 5 -5.65 46.57 29.04
N GLU A 6 -4.74 46.74 28.08
CA GLU A 6 -4.68 45.96 26.85
C GLU A 6 -4.47 44.46 27.11
N LEU A 7 -3.49 44.11 27.96
CA LEU A 7 -3.27 42.72 28.39
C LEU A 7 -4.49 42.13 29.12
N ARG A 8 -5.22 42.92 29.91
CA ARG A 8 -6.49 42.47 30.54
C ARG A 8 -7.56 42.20 29.49
N THR A 9 -7.76 43.11 28.53
CA THR A 9 -8.72 42.93 27.43
C THR A 9 -8.39 41.69 26.59
N GLN A 10 -7.12 41.49 26.23
CA GLN A 10 -6.66 40.27 25.54
C GLN A 10 -6.91 39.02 26.39
N ASN A 11 -6.66 39.05 27.70
CA ASN A 11 -6.90 37.91 28.59
C ASN A 11 -8.39 37.56 28.71
N TYR A 12 -9.29 38.55 28.74
CA TYR A 12 -10.74 38.33 28.68
C TYR A 12 -11.17 37.74 27.33
N GLN A 13 -10.67 38.26 26.20
CA GLN A 13 -10.97 37.72 24.87
C GLN A 13 -10.49 36.27 24.70
N LEU A 14 -9.30 35.95 25.20
CA LEU A 14 -8.77 34.58 25.22
C LEU A 14 -9.58 33.66 26.14
N SER A 15 -10.04 34.16 27.30
CA SER A 15 -10.89 33.40 28.23
C SER A 15 -12.27 33.09 27.64
N ASP A 16 -12.90 34.06 26.96
CA ASP A 16 -14.16 33.85 26.25
C ASP A 16 -13.99 32.91 25.04
N GLY A 17 -12.87 33.02 24.32
CA GLY A 17 -12.49 32.09 23.26
C GLY A 17 -12.33 30.65 23.77
N LEU A 18 -11.57 30.47 24.86
CA LEU A 18 -11.43 29.18 25.55
C LEU A 18 -12.79 28.61 26.00
N ARG A 19 -13.68 29.46 26.51
CA ARG A 19 -15.02 29.04 26.94
C ARG A 19 -15.89 28.56 25.77
N LYS A 20 -15.88 29.28 24.64
CA LYS A 20 -16.58 28.88 23.41
C LYS A 20 -16.00 27.58 22.85
N ASN A 21 -14.69 27.50 22.68
CA ASN A 21 -14.01 26.30 22.17
C ASN A 21 -14.27 25.08 23.06
N SER A 22 -14.32 25.25 24.39
CA SER A 22 -14.68 24.19 25.34
C SER A 22 -16.13 23.70 25.19
N GLN A 23 -17.08 24.62 24.96
CA GLN A 23 -18.49 24.28 24.69
C GLN A 23 -18.65 23.56 23.34
N GLU A 24 -17.99 24.04 22.29
CA GLU A 24 -17.99 23.42 20.95
C GLU A 24 -17.37 22.02 20.99
N LEU A 25 -16.21 21.87 21.63
CA LEU A 25 -15.54 20.58 21.83
C LEU A 25 -16.41 19.60 22.64
N THR A 26 -17.17 20.10 23.62
CA THR A 26 -18.15 19.27 24.35
C THR A 26 -19.32 18.84 23.44
N SER A 27 -19.84 19.75 22.60
CA SER A 27 -20.90 19.42 21.63
C SER A 27 -20.41 18.42 20.58
N LEU A 28 -19.19 18.57 20.07
CA LEU A 28 -18.57 17.65 19.12
C LEU A 28 -18.35 16.26 19.74
N ARG A 29 -17.89 16.17 20.99
CA ARG A 29 -17.79 14.89 21.72
C ARG A 29 -19.15 14.21 21.89
N GLN A 30 -20.21 14.96 22.19
CA GLN A 30 -21.57 14.42 22.27
C GLN A 30 -22.07 13.90 20.90
N LYS A 31 -21.89 14.69 19.83
CA LYS A 31 -22.23 14.30 18.44
C LYS A 31 -21.45 13.07 17.98
N HIS A 32 -20.18 12.98 18.33
CA HIS A 32 -19.36 11.80 18.05
C HIS A 32 -19.92 10.57 18.76
N GLY A 33 -20.17 10.65 20.07
CA GLY A 33 -20.75 9.55 20.85
C GLY A 33 -22.18 9.16 20.46
N THR A 34 -22.95 10.02 19.78
CA THR A 34 -24.22 9.62 19.14
C THR A 34 -23.98 8.89 17.82
N LEU A 35 -23.07 9.39 16.98
CA LEU A 35 -22.72 8.76 15.70
C LEU A 35 -22.07 7.38 15.89
N GLU A 36 -21.21 7.20 16.89
CA GLU A 36 -20.65 5.88 17.25
C GLU A 36 -21.75 4.86 17.61
N LYS A 37 -22.77 5.29 18.36
CA LYS A 37 -23.92 4.44 18.73
C LYS A 37 -24.79 4.11 17.52
N GLU A 38 -24.97 5.04 16.59
CA GLU A 38 -25.72 4.83 15.36
C GLU A 38 -24.96 3.93 14.39
N PHE A 39 -23.65 4.14 14.21
CA PHE A 39 -22.76 3.27 13.46
C PHE A 39 -22.78 1.84 14.02
N GLY A 40 -22.63 1.68 15.34
CA GLY A 40 -22.69 0.37 16.00
C GLY A 40 -24.06 -0.32 15.90
N LYS A 41 -25.16 0.44 15.74
CA LYS A 41 -26.49 -0.10 15.41
C LYS A 41 -26.57 -0.52 13.94
N ALA A 42 -26.10 0.33 13.02
CA ALA A 42 -26.09 0.05 11.59
C ALA A 42 -25.23 -1.18 11.27
N GLN A 43 -24.04 -1.31 11.86
CA GLN A 43 -23.17 -2.47 11.72
C GLN A 43 -23.83 -3.76 12.24
N LYS A 44 -24.56 -3.70 13.36
CA LYS A 44 -25.34 -4.83 13.91
C LYS A 44 -26.60 -5.15 13.09
N ALA A 45 -27.16 -4.18 12.37
CA ALA A 45 -28.25 -4.41 11.44
C ALA A 45 -27.73 -5.05 10.13
N LEU A 46 -26.57 -4.59 9.65
CA LEU A 46 -25.89 -5.14 8.47
C LEU A 46 -25.46 -6.58 8.70
N SER A 47 -24.78 -6.90 9.81
CA SER A 47 -24.34 -8.28 10.10
C SER A 47 -25.48 -9.27 10.39
N LYS A 48 -26.69 -8.76 10.69
CA LYS A 48 -27.93 -9.55 10.82
C LYS A 48 -28.80 -9.51 9.55
N SER A 49 -28.42 -8.74 8.54
CA SER A 49 -29.17 -8.62 7.30
C SER A 49 -28.93 -9.87 6.46
N LYS A 50 -29.98 -10.66 6.24
CA LYS A 50 -29.92 -11.82 5.34
C LYS A 50 -29.37 -11.45 3.97
N LYS A 51 -29.78 -10.30 3.41
CA LYS A 51 -29.27 -9.80 2.13
C LYS A 51 -27.76 -9.53 2.13
N ALA A 52 -27.19 -9.08 3.25
CA ALA A 52 -25.74 -8.87 3.34
C ALA A 52 -25.01 -10.21 3.39
N GLN A 53 -25.50 -11.16 4.19
CA GLN A 53 -24.97 -12.53 4.28
C GLN A 53 -25.10 -13.30 2.95
N GLU A 54 -26.22 -13.11 2.23
CA GLU A 54 -26.45 -13.65 0.88
C GLU A 54 -25.45 -13.08 -0.13
N VAL A 55 -25.15 -11.78 -0.09
CA VAL A 55 -24.12 -11.15 -0.92
C VAL A 55 -22.72 -11.65 -0.56
N GLU A 56 -22.36 -11.73 0.72
CA GLU A 56 -21.08 -12.30 1.17
C GLU A 56 -20.91 -13.76 0.72
N ALA A 57 -21.97 -14.57 0.81
CA ALA A 57 -21.97 -15.97 0.35
C ALA A 57 -21.81 -16.08 -1.18
N LEU A 58 -22.53 -15.24 -1.94
CA LEU A 58 -22.43 -15.21 -3.41
C LEU A 58 -21.05 -14.71 -3.89
N LEU A 59 -20.43 -13.77 -3.16
CA LEU A 59 -19.05 -13.34 -3.44
C LEU A 59 -18.06 -14.49 -3.21
N GLY A 60 -18.16 -15.20 -2.08
CA GLY A 60 -17.31 -16.37 -1.80
C GLY A 60 -17.52 -17.53 -2.79
N GLU A 61 -18.75 -17.74 -3.26
CA GLU A 61 -19.03 -18.69 -4.34
C GLU A 61 -18.40 -18.23 -5.67
N ASN A 62 -18.49 -16.94 -6.00
CA ASN A 62 -17.90 -16.38 -7.22
C ASN A 62 -16.36 -16.50 -7.20
N GLU A 63 -15.70 -16.16 -6.09
CA GLU A 63 -14.26 -16.36 -5.89
C GLU A 63 -13.85 -17.83 -6.07
N MET A 64 -14.61 -18.76 -5.50
CA MET A 64 -14.37 -20.21 -5.64
C MET A 64 -14.56 -20.70 -7.08
N LEU A 65 -15.56 -20.19 -7.79
CA LEU A 65 -15.80 -20.50 -9.21
C LEU A 65 -14.72 -19.89 -10.12
N GLN A 66 -14.28 -18.66 -9.86
CA GLN A 66 -13.15 -18.04 -10.55
C GLN A 66 -11.87 -18.85 -10.34
N GLY A 67 -11.57 -19.30 -9.12
CA GLY A 67 -10.41 -20.15 -8.83
C GLY A 67 -10.45 -21.48 -9.59
N LYS A 68 -11.62 -22.11 -9.70
CA LYS A 68 -11.82 -23.32 -10.53
C LYS A 68 -11.62 -23.05 -12.01
N LEU A 69 -12.13 -21.93 -12.53
CA LEU A 69 -11.97 -21.54 -13.93
C LEU A 69 -10.49 -21.33 -14.28
N HIS A 70 -9.75 -20.56 -13.47
CA HIS A 70 -8.31 -20.35 -13.68
C HIS A 70 -7.53 -21.67 -13.64
N SER A 71 -7.83 -22.57 -12.69
CA SER A 71 -7.20 -23.91 -12.66
C SER A 71 -7.48 -24.70 -13.94
N GLN A 72 -8.69 -24.64 -14.49
CA GLN A 72 -9.01 -25.31 -15.76
C GLN A 72 -8.32 -24.63 -16.95
N GLU A 73 -8.24 -23.30 -16.98
CA GLU A 73 -7.50 -22.57 -18.02
C GLU A 73 -6.00 -22.91 -18.02
N ASP A 74 -5.39 -23.04 -16.84
CA ASP A 74 -3.99 -23.46 -16.71
C ASP A 74 -3.79 -24.93 -17.10
N ASP A 75 -4.71 -25.84 -16.75
CA ASP A 75 -4.71 -27.22 -17.25
C ASP A 75 -4.83 -27.27 -18.78
N PHE A 76 -5.73 -26.50 -19.39
CA PHE A 76 -5.89 -26.41 -20.84
C PHE A 76 -4.65 -25.81 -21.53
N ARG A 77 -4.03 -24.77 -20.93
CA ARG A 77 -2.75 -24.21 -21.42
C ARG A 77 -1.62 -25.21 -21.34
N LEU A 78 -1.53 -25.98 -20.26
CA LEU A 78 -0.52 -27.02 -20.09
C LEU A 78 -0.72 -28.14 -21.12
N GLN A 79 -1.95 -28.62 -21.31
CA GLN A 79 -2.30 -29.62 -22.34
C GLN A 79 -1.96 -29.12 -23.76
N ASN A 80 -2.32 -27.88 -24.10
CA ASN A 80 -2.01 -27.29 -25.40
C ASN A 80 -0.49 -27.15 -25.61
N THR A 81 0.24 -26.68 -24.60
CA THR A 81 1.70 -26.55 -24.63
C THR A 81 2.37 -27.92 -24.81
N THR A 82 1.88 -28.95 -24.12
CA THR A 82 2.37 -30.33 -24.23
C THR A 82 2.09 -30.89 -25.62
N LEU A 83 0.88 -30.69 -26.16
CA LEU A 83 0.53 -31.09 -27.51
C LEU A 83 1.42 -30.42 -28.58
N MET A 84 1.69 -29.12 -28.44
CA MET A 84 2.60 -28.39 -29.33
C MET A 84 4.05 -28.90 -29.23
N GLN A 85 4.51 -29.30 -28.05
CA GLN A 85 5.82 -29.93 -27.87
C GLN A 85 5.88 -31.31 -28.53
N GLU A 86 4.87 -32.16 -28.35
CA GLU A 86 4.81 -33.48 -28.99
C GLU A 86 4.68 -33.38 -30.52
N LEU A 87 3.89 -32.44 -31.04
CA LEU A 87 3.84 -32.13 -32.47
C LEU A 87 5.21 -31.69 -33.00
N SER A 88 5.91 -30.81 -32.28
CA SER A 88 7.26 -30.36 -32.66
C SER A 88 8.28 -31.51 -32.67
N LYS A 89 8.21 -32.42 -31.70
CA LYS A 89 9.02 -33.64 -31.67
C LYS A 89 8.72 -34.53 -32.88
N LEU A 90 7.45 -34.80 -33.16
CA LEU A 90 7.03 -35.61 -34.31
C LEU A 90 7.47 -35.00 -35.64
N CYS A 91 7.35 -33.68 -35.83
CA CYS A 91 7.89 -32.98 -37.00
C CYS A 91 9.41 -33.20 -37.12
N SER A 92 10.18 -32.99 -36.04
CA SER A 92 11.63 -33.21 -36.06
C SER A 92 12.01 -34.68 -36.32
N GLN A 93 11.20 -35.64 -35.88
CA GLN A 93 11.40 -37.07 -36.13
C GLN A 93 11.07 -37.44 -37.58
N ILE A 94 10.04 -36.83 -38.17
CA ILE A 94 9.73 -36.96 -39.60
C ILE A 94 10.87 -36.38 -40.42
N GLU A 95 11.34 -35.16 -40.13
CA GLU A 95 12.48 -34.55 -40.82
C GLU A 95 13.76 -35.40 -40.73
N GLN A 96 14.03 -36.02 -39.57
CA GLN A 96 15.14 -36.96 -39.40
C GLN A 96 14.97 -38.22 -40.24
N LEU A 97 13.78 -38.84 -40.25
CA LEU A 97 13.48 -40.02 -41.06
C LEU A 97 13.45 -39.72 -42.56
N GLU A 98 13.05 -38.52 -42.97
CA GLU A 98 13.14 -38.04 -44.35
C GLU A 98 14.60 -37.81 -44.77
N ALA A 99 15.42 -37.20 -43.90
CA ALA A 99 16.85 -37.05 -44.12
C ALA A 99 17.59 -38.40 -44.14
N GLU A 100 17.18 -39.37 -43.33
CA GLU A 100 17.71 -40.74 -43.36
C GLU A 100 17.28 -41.48 -44.63
N ASN A 101 16.01 -41.41 -45.02
CA ASN A 101 15.54 -41.93 -46.31
C ASN A 101 16.25 -41.27 -47.50
N ALA A 102 16.49 -39.95 -47.44
CA ALA A 102 17.26 -39.24 -48.45
C ALA A 102 18.71 -39.70 -48.47
N ARG A 103 19.34 -39.96 -47.32
CA ARG A 103 20.69 -40.56 -47.23
C ARG A 103 20.73 -42.00 -47.74
N VAL A 104 19.72 -42.82 -47.49
CA VAL A 104 19.62 -44.19 -48.01
C VAL A 104 19.39 -44.19 -49.53
N LYS A 105 18.68 -43.18 -50.07
CA LYS A 105 18.50 -42.98 -51.52
C LYS A 105 19.70 -42.32 -52.21
N ALA A 106 20.48 -41.49 -51.50
CA ALA A 106 21.65 -40.78 -52.02
C ALA A 106 22.96 -41.56 -51.82
N ALA A 107 23.00 -42.46 -50.83
CA ALA A 107 23.92 -43.60 -50.87
C ALA A 107 23.59 -44.39 -52.15
N PRO A 108 24.58 -44.74 -52.98
CA PRO A 108 24.28 -45.39 -54.24
C PRO A 108 23.69 -46.77 -53.97
N SER A 109 22.50 -47.03 -54.52
CA SER A 109 21.98 -48.41 -54.72
C SER A 109 22.97 -49.29 -55.52
N GLY A 110 23.95 -48.65 -56.16
CA GLY A 110 25.20 -49.21 -56.68
C GLY A 110 26.00 -50.10 -55.71
N SER A 111 25.87 -50.01 -54.38
CA SER A 111 26.52 -51.03 -53.51
C SER A 111 25.98 -52.44 -53.82
N GLY A 112 24.66 -52.58 -53.97
CA GLY A 112 24.04 -53.84 -54.39
C GLY A 112 24.18 -54.09 -55.89
N GLU A 113 24.01 -53.07 -56.73
CA GLU A 113 24.06 -53.26 -58.19
C GLU A 113 25.48 -53.47 -58.73
N GLU A 114 26.52 -52.84 -58.19
CA GLU A 114 27.91 -53.11 -58.58
C GLU A 114 28.32 -54.52 -58.16
N ASP A 115 27.97 -54.97 -56.95
CA ASP A 115 28.23 -56.34 -56.51
C ASP A 115 27.42 -57.36 -57.31
N VAL A 116 26.14 -57.09 -57.63
CA VAL A 116 25.33 -57.93 -58.52
C VAL A 116 25.87 -57.95 -59.96
N GLN A 117 26.37 -56.82 -60.48
CA GLN A 117 27.03 -56.77 -61.79
C GLN A 117 28.37 -57.51 -61.80
N ARG A 118 29.16 -57.39 -60.72
CA ARG A 118 30.44 -58.08 -60.53
C ARG A 118 30.21 -59.60 -60.43
N LEU A 119 29.22 -60.04 -59.65
CA LEU A 119 28.78 -61.44 -59.56
C LEU A 119 28.15 -61.97 -60.87
N ARG A 120 27.50 -61.11 -61.67
CA ARG A 120 27.03 -61.45 -63.03
C ARG A 120 28.20 -61.64 -64.00
N ALA A 121 29.19 -60.77 -63.96
CA ALA A 121 30.39 -60.87 -64.78
C ALA A 121 31.19 -62.13 -64.42
N GLU A 122 31.32 -62.43 -63.13
CA GLU A 122 31.95 -63.66 -62.63
C GLU A 122 31.16 -64.91 -63.04
N ASN A 123 29.83 -64.93 -62.88
CA ASN A 123 28.99 -66.02 -63.39
C ASN A 123 29.12 -66.20 -64.91
N SER A 124 29.20 -65.11 -65.69
CA SER A 124 29.42 -65.20 -67.13
C SER A 124 30.80 -65.77 -67.47
N ALA A 125 31.84 -65.41 -66.71
CA ALA A 125 33.18 -65.97 -66.88
C ALA A 125 33.24 -67.46 -66.49
N LEU A 126 32.55 -67.86 -65.42
CA LEU A 126 32.41 -69.25 -65.00
C LEU A 126 31.59 -70.07 -66.02
N GLN A 127 30.48 -69.55 -66.51
CA GLN A 127 29.70 -70.16 -67.59
C GLN A 127 30.52 -70.32 -68.87
N LYS A 128 31.35 -69.34 -69.24
CA LYS A 128 32.29 -69.48 -70.37
C LYS A 128 33.34 -70.56 -70.12
N ARG A 129 33.90 -70.67 -68.91
CA ARG A 129 34.81 -71.78 -68.55
C ARG A 129 34.12 -73.13 -68.62
N ILE A 130 32.92 -73.25 -68.06
CA ILE A 130 32.10 -74.47 -68.12
C ILE A 130 31.79 -74.81 -69.59
N ALA A 131 31.40 -73.84 -70.42
CA ALA A 131 31.15 -74.04 -71.84
C ALA A 131 32.42 -74.50 -72.59
N THR A 132 33.59 -73.91 -72.32
CA THR A 132 34.84 -74.40 -72.93
C THR A 132 35.19 -75.83 -72.47
N LEU A 133 34.97 -76.18 -71.20
CA LEU A 133 35.18 -77.54 -70.70
C LEU A 133 34.16 -78.52 -71.32
N GLN A 134 32.90 -78.10 -71.48
CA GLN A 134 31.87 -78.86 -72.18
C GLN A 134 32.23 -79.05 -73.65
N GLU A 135 32.75 -78.03 -74.34
CA GLU A 135 33.20 -78.13 -75.74
C GLU A 135 34.42 -79.05 -75.88
N PHE A 136 35.34 -79.06 -74.90
CA PHE A 136 36.42 -80.06 -74.84
C PHE A 136 35.88 -81.47 -74.61
N HIS A 137 34.95 -81.65 -73.68
CA HIS A 137 34.29 -82.94 -73.42
C HIS A 137 33.44 -83.41 -74.60
N GLU A 138 32.75 -82.51 -75.31
CA GLU A 138 31.97 -82.81 -76.52
C GLU A 138 32.87 -83.12 -77.71
N LYS A 139 34.06 -82.51 -77.82
CA LYS A 139 35.07 -82.93 -78.79
C LYS A 139 35.65 -84.30 -78.43
N GLU A 140 35.83 -84.61 -77.15
CA GLU A 140 36.31 -85.92 -76.68
C GLU A 140 35.25 -87.03 -76.86
N VAL A 141 33.98 -86.75 -76.56
CA VAL A 141 32.84 -87.65 -76.76
C VAL A 141 32.45 -87.75 -78.23
N GLY A 142 32.50 -86.66 -78.99
CA GLY A 142 32.28 -86.62 -80.43
C GLY A 142 33.34 -87.43 -81.19
N SER A 143 34.61 -87.30 -80.81
CA SER A 143 35.69 -88.15 -81.33
C SER A 143 35.49 -89.64 -81.03
N ARG A 144 34.69 -90.00 -80.01
CA ARG A 144 34.28 -91.39 -79.72
C ARG A 144 32.96 -91.79 -80.38
N ARG A 145 32.10 -90.85 -80.75
CA ARG A 145 30.75 -91.10 -81.31
C ARG A 145 30.72 -91.11 -82.85
N CYS A 146 31.69 -90.49 -83.53
CA CYS A 146 31.79 -90.49 -85.00
C CYS A 146 32.20 -91.85 -85.62
N GLN A 147 31.95 -92.99 -84.95
CA GLN A 147 32.16 -94.34 -85.50
C GLN A 147 30.86 -95.12 -85.78
N GLU A 148 29.68 -94.68 -85.31
CA GLU A 148 28.44 -95.46 -85.48
C GLU A 148 27.22 -94.64 -85.99
N SER A 149 27.23 -94.44 -87.31
CA SER A 149 26.11 -94.61 -88.27
C SER A 149 24.79 -93.80 -88.20
N GLU A 150 24.10 -93.82 -89.34
CA GLU A 150 23.02 -92.90 -89.76
C GLU A 150 21.62 -93.58 -89.88
N ALA A 151 20.59 -92.75 -90.13
CA ALA A 151 19.35 -93.03 -90.91
C ALA A 151 18.03 -93.61 -90.29
N ASN A 152 17.04 -92.70 -90.16
CA ASN A 152 15.67 -92.72 -90.80
C ASN A 152 14.47 -93.59 -90.29
N GLY A 153 13.25 -93.00 -90.13
CA GLY A 153 11.95 -93.66 -90.46
C GLY A 153 10.67 -93.66 -89.53
N HIS A 154 9.73 -92.72 -89.71
CA HIS A 154 8.22 -92.72 -89.67
C HIS A 154 7.27 -93.63 -88.77
N GLY A 155 6.12 -93.06 -88.29
CA GLY A 155 4.75 -93.66 -88.49
C GLY A 155 3.59 -93.66 -87.43
N ALA A 156 2.52 -92.83 -87.62
CA ALA A 156 1.04 -93.00 -87.35
C ALA A 156 0.43 -93.30 -85.92
N THR A 157 -0.85 -93.01 -85.52
CA THR A 157 -2.21 -93.32 -86.10
C THR A 157 -3.48 -92.65 -85.43
N HIS A 158 -4.65 -92.57 -86.15
CA HIS A 158 -6.11 -92.67 -85.76
C HIS A 158 -6.90 -91.59 -84.91
N ARG A 159 -8.27 -91.38 -84.90
CA ARG A 159 -9.53 -92.04 -85.43
C ARG A 159 -10.87 -91.17 -85.40
N GLU A 160 -11.79 -91.31 -86.40
CA GLU A 160 -13.33 -91.24 -86.54
C GLU A 160 -14.29 -90.32 -85.67
N ASP A 161 -15.63 -90.05 -85.89
CA ASP A 161 -16.69 -90.20 -86.96
C ASP A 161 -18.01 -89.37 -86.69
N GLY A 162 -18.94 -89.22 -87.67
CA GLY A 162 -20.43 -89.38 -87.45
C GLY A 162 -21.52 -88.28 -87.76
N ALA A 163 -22.44 -88.55 -88.73
CA ALA A 163 -23.84 -88.01 -88.95
C ALA A 163 -24.08 -86.48 -89.26
N GLY A 164 -25.26 -85.94 -89.68
CA GLY A 164 -26.57 -86.46 -90.21
C GLY A 164 -27.85 -86.02 -89.42
N GLY A 165 -29.04 -85.61 -89.94
CA GLY A 165 -29.58 -85.22 -91.29
C GLY A 165 -31.14 -85.39 -91.45
N SER A 166 -31.93 -84.44 -92.06
CA SER A 166 -33.39 -84.62 -92.38
C SER A 166 -34.00 -83.66 -93.46
N HIS A 167 -35.06 -84.11 -94.17
CA HIS A 167 -35.83 -83.46 -95.27
C HIS A 167 -37.30 -83.16 -94.80
N PRO A 168 -38.35 -82.76 -95.60
CA PRO A 168 -38.56 -82.95 -97.05
C PRO A 168 -39.17 -81.81 -97.89
N LEU A 169 -39.00 -81.95 -99.21
CA LEU A 169 -39.68 -81.27 -100.31
C LEU A 169 -40.28 -82.36 -101.22
N VAL A 170 -41.51 -82.20 -101.73
CA VAL A 170 -42.14 -83.16 -102.67
C VAL A 170 -42.82 -82.44 -103.82
N GLN A 171 -42.37 -82.77 -105.04
CA GLN A 171 -43.08 -82.64 -106.32
C GLN A 171 -42.88 -83.95 -107.08
N THR A 172 -43.97 -84.59 -107.50
CA THR A 172 -44.07 -85.75 -108.42
C THR A 172 -45.56 -85.89 -108.77
N ASP A 173 -46.01 -86.47 -109.88
CA ASP A 173 -45.36 -86.86 -111.13
C ASP A 173 -46.43 -86.92 -112.24
N GLY A 174 -46.00 -86.85 -113.50
CA GLY A 174 -46.83 -87.24 -114.64
C GLY A 174 -46.29 -88.53 -115.24
N GLN A 175 -47.13 -89.58 -115.36
CA GLN A 175 -46.72 -90.85 -115.97
C GLN A 175 -47.75 -91.30 -117.02
N ALA A 176 -47.24 -91.67 -118.19
CA ALA A 176 -47.96 -92.41 -119.22
C ALA A 176 -47.14 -93.66 -119.54
N ASP A 177 -47.80 -94.80 -119.73
CA ASP A 177 -47.15 -96.02 -120.21
C ASP A 177 -48.15 -96.86 -121.02
N ALA A 178 -47.66 -97.63 -122.00
CA ALA A 178 -48.48 -98.35 -122.96
C ALA A 178 -47.91 -99.74 -123.29
N LYS A 179 -48.80 -100.75 -123.31
CA LYS A 179 -48.60 -102.12 -123.80
C LYS A 179 -49.92 -102.53 -124.50
N GLN A 180 -50.05 -103.53 -125.37
CA GLN A 180 -49.24 -104.74 -125.60
C GLN A 180 -49.48 -105.33 -127.02
N ASP A 181 -48.80 -106.44 -127.34
CA ASP A 181 -48.66 -107.12 -128.63
C ASP A 181 -49.88 -107.88 -129.21
N GLY A 182 -49.81 -108.22 -130.52
CA GLY A 182 -49.73 -109.66 -130.89
C GLY A 182 -50.68 -110.28 -131.94
N LEU A 183 -50.12 -110.60 -133.13
CA LEU A 183 -50.40 -111.79 -134.00
C LEU A 183 -51.79 -111.93 -134.69
N GLY A 184 -51.97 -112.56 -135.87
CA GLY A 184 -51.05 -113.10 -136.90
C GLY A 184 -51.75 -114.06 -137.91
N ALA A 185 -51.14 -114.30 -139.09
CA ALA A 185 -51.40 -115.40 -140.08
C ALA A 185 -52.78 -115.46 -140.81
N CYS A 186 -52.98 -116.15 -141.96
CA CYS A 186 -52.17 -116.50 -143.15
C CYS A 186 -53.09 -116.87 -144.35
N SER A 187 -52.52 -117.02 -145.55
CA SER A 187 -53.20 -117.15 -146.87
C SER A 187 -53.67 -118.58 -147.29
N TRP A 188 -54.53 -118.65 -148.32
CA TRP A 188 -54.59 -119.58 -149.49
C TRP A 188 -55.95 -120.29 -149.80
N GLU A 189 -56.26 -120.40 -151.11
CA GLU A 189 -57.39 -121.11 -151.78
C GLU A 189 -56.89 -122.48 -152.36
N PRO A 190 -57.52 -123.20 -153.34
CA PRO A 190 -58.90 -123.24 -153.92
C PRO A 190 -59.43 -124.71 -154.19
N ILE A 191 -60.41 -124.89 -155.11
CA ILE A 191 -60.80 -126.12 -155.90
C ILE A 191 -61.71 -127.16 -155.19
N THR A 192 -62.85 -127.68 -155.71
CA THR A 192 -63.75 -127.45 -156.90
C THR A 192 -65.14 -128.08 -156.64
N ASP A 193 -66.20 -127.54 -157.26
CA ASP A 193 -67.49 -128.14 -157.75
C ASP A 193 -68.29 -129.16 -156.89
N ASP A 194 -69.65 -129.17 -156.84
CA ASP A 194 -70.66 -128.68 -157.78
C ASP A 194 -71.61 -127.57 -157.23
N LEU A 195 -71.31 -126.36 -157.67
CA LEU A 195 -72.17 -125.27 -158.19
C LEU A 195 -73.68 -125.09 -157.86
N GLN A 196 -74.01 -123.80 -157.70
CA GLN A 196 -75.30 -123.10 -157.94
C GLN A 196 -76.44 -123.16 -156.91
N GLY A 197 -76.47 -124.08 -155.95
CA GLY A 197 -77.54 -124.12 -154.93
C GLY A 197 -77.40 -123.13 -153.75
N PHE A 198 -76.17 -122.87 -153.28
CA PHE A 198 -75.93 -122.25 -151.97
C PHE A 198 -75.49 -120.78 -151.99
N GLN A 199 -75.11 -120.25 -153.15
CA GLN A 199 -74.40 -118.97 -153.27
C GLN A 199 -75.26 -117.76 -152.84
N LEU A 200 -76.56 -117.77 -153.19
CA LEU A 200 -77.50 -116.67 -152.93
C LEU A 200 -77.83 -116.45 -151.44
N LYS A 201 -77.61 -117.44 -150.58
CA LYS A 201 -77.91 -117.33 -149.12
C LYS A 201 -76.75 -116.76 -148.31
N LEU A 202 -75.51 -116.94 -148.77
CA LEU A 202 -74.34 -116.42 -148.06
C LEU A 202 -74.21 -114.90 -148.24
N GLU A 203 -74.51 -114.43 -149.46
CA GLU A 203 -74.35 -113.03 -149.86
C GLU A 203 -75.26 -112.07 -149.06
N THR A 204 -76.52 -112.46 -148.83
CA THR A 204 -77.44 -111.72 -147.94
C THR A 204 -76.97 -111.70 -146.49
N GLN A 205 -76.46 -112.83 -145.98
CA GLN A 205 -75.98 -112.93 -144.60
C GLN A 205 -74.68 -112.13 -144.37
N THR A 206 -73.81 -112.02 -145.38
CA THR A 206 -72.62 -111.16 -145.31
C THR A 206 -72.98 -109.67 -145.31
N GLU A 207 -74.01 -109.28 -146.06
CA GLU A 207 -74.40 -107.87 -146.19
C GLU A 207 -75.12 -107.36 -144.92
N GLU A 208 -75.96 -108.18 -144.29
CA GLU A 208 -76.51 -107.89 -142.94
C GLU A 208 -75.39 -107.77 -141.88
N ASN A 209 -74.41 -108.67 -141.89
CA ASN A 209 -73.26 -108.60 -140.99
C ASN A 209 -72.43 -107.32 -141.20
N ARG A 210 -72.31 -106.84 -142.44
CA ARG A 210 -71.65 -105.57 -142.75
C ARG A 210 -72.43 -104.39 -142.18
N LEU A 211 -73.75 -104.39 -142.35
CA LEU A 211 -74.63 -103.33 -141.85
C LEU A 211 -74.59 -103.22 -140.32
N LEU A 212 -74.74 -104.35 -139.62
CA LEU A 212 -74.70 -104.42 -138.15
C LEU A 212 -73.35 -103.96 -137.59
N ARG A 213 -72.23 -104.34 -138.23
CA ARG A 213 -70.89 -103.85 -137.84
C ARG A 213 -70.77 -102.34 -138.00
N GLY A 214 -71.27 -101.77 -139.09
CA GLY A 214 -71.31 -100.31 -139.29
C GLY A 214 -72.15 -99.59 -138.23
N GLN A 215 -73.29 -100.17 -137.84
CA GLN A 215 -74.19 -99.62 -136.82
C GLN A 215 -73.58 -99.67 -135.41
N ILE A 216 -72.91 -100.78 -135.05
CA ILE A 216 -72.15 -100.89 -133.80
C ILE A 216 -70.99 -99.89 -133.78
N GLN A 217 -70.30 -99.69 -134.89
CA GLN A 217 -69.17 -98.76 -134.98
C GLN A 217 -69.60 -97.29 -134.91
N SER A 218 -70.78 -96.94 -135.45
CA SER A 218 -71.35 -95.59 -135.29
C SER A 218 -71.82 -95.33 -133.85
N LEU A 219 -72.43 -96.32 -133.19
CA LEU A 219 -72.78 -96.22 -131.77
C LEU A 219 -71.54 -96.11 -130.87
N GLN A 220 -70.49 -96.90 -131.13
CA GLN A 220 -69.22 -96.80 -130.39
C GLN A 220 -68.52 -95.44 -130.58
N THR A 221 -68.64 -94.82 -131.76
CA THR A 221 -68.07 -93.48 -131.99
C THR A 221 -68.93 -92.38 -131.35
N ALA A 222 -70.26 -92.51 -131.38
CA ALA A 222 -71.17 -91.62 -130.65
C ALA A 222 -70.99 -91.70 -129.13
N GLU A 223 -70.83 -92.90 -128.55
CA GLU A 223 -70.51 -93.07 -127.12
C GLU A 223 -69.15 -92.47 -126.76
N LYS A 224 -68.12 -92.67 -127.59
CA LYS A 224 -66.79 -92.07 -127.37
C LYS A 224 -66.86 -90.55 -127.44
N LEU A 225 -67.68 -89.98 -128.33
CA LEU A 225 -67.90 -88.54 -128.41
C LEU A 225 -68.65 -88.02 -127.18
N LYS A 226 -69.71 -88.72 -126.73
CA LYS A 226 -70.45 -88.37 -125.51
C LYS A 226 -69.56 -88.42 -124.27
N LYS A 227 -68.81 -89.51 -124.06
CA LYS A 227 -67.85 -89.64 -122.93
C LYS A 227 -66.78 -88.55 -122.96
N LYS A 228 -66.31 -88.11 -124.15
CA LYS A 228 -65.42 -86.95 -124.28
C LYS A 228 -66.10 -85.62 -123.96
N HIS A 229 -67.37 -85.44 -124.32
CA HIS A 229 -68.14 -84.25 -123.99
C HIS A 229 -68.42 -84.17 -122.48
N ASP A 230 -68.88 -85.28 -121.88
CA ASP A 230 -69.11 -85.40 -120.43
C ASP A 230 -67.81 -85.17 -119.64
N SER A 231 -66.68 -85.75 -120.09
CA SER A 231 -65.35 -85.52 -119.51
C SER A 231 -64.85 -84.08 -119.69
N PHE A 232 -65.13 -83.44 -120.83
CA PHE A 232 -64.82 -82.02 -121.03
C PHE A 232 -65.65 -81.12 -120.11
N LEU A 233 -66.94 -81.40 -119.93
CA LEU A 233 -67.80 -80.69 -118.99
C LEU A 233 -67.37 -80.88 -117.54
N GLN A 234 -66.93 -82.09 -117.16
CA GLN A 234 -66.34 -82.36 -115.84
C GLN A 234 -65.05 -81.56 -115.64
N LEU A 235 -64.10 -81.64 -116.59
CA LEU A 235 -62.85 -80.87 -116.53
C LEU A 235 -63.08 -79.36 -116.55
N GLN A 236 -64.13 -78.88 -117.24
CA GLN A 236 -64.54 -77.48 -117.20
C GLN A 236 -65.10 -77.10 -115.82
N GLY A 237 -65.97 -77.94 -115.23
CA GLY A 237 -66.50 -77.73 -113.88
C GLY A 237 -65.42 -77.79 -112.79
N GLU A 238 -64.48 -78.73 -112.88
CA GLU A 238 -63.31 -78.84 -112.00
C GLU A 238 -62.38 -77.63 -112.15
N LYS A 239 -62.12 -77.20 -113.40
CA LYS A 239 -61.39 -75.96 -113.68
C LYS A 239 -62.09 -74.77 -113.02
N GLU A 240 -63.38 -74.57 -113.28
CA GLU A 240 -64.16 -73.46 -112.71
C GLU A 240 -64.20 -73.52 -111.17
N ALA A 241 -64.32 -74.71 -110.58
CA ALA A 241 -64.22 -74.92 -109.13
C ALA A 241 -62.83 -74.54 -108.58
N LEU A 242 -61.74 -74.95 -109.23
CA LEU A 242 -60.37 -74.58 -108.84
C LEU A 242 -60.08 -73.09 -109.03
N TYR A 243 -60.66 -72.44 -110.05
CA TYR A 243 -60.58 -70.98 -110.21
C TYR A 243 -61.37 -70.27 -109.10
N ASN A 244 -62.54 -70.78 -108.72
CA ASN A 244 -63.34 -70.23 -107.63
C ASN A 244 -62.64 -70.41 -106.27
N ASP A 245 -62.07 -71.59 -105.98
CA ASP A 245 -61.29 -71.84 -104.76
C ASP A 245 -59.99 -71.02 -104.70
N SER A 246 -59.28 -70.90 -105.82
CA SER A 246 -58.11 -70.01 -105.92
C SER A 246 -58.50 -68.56 -105.68
N ARG A 247 -59.66 -68.13 -106.19
CA ARG A 247 -60.19 -66.77 -106.01
C ARG A 247 -60.59 -66.50 -104.56
N THR A 248 -61.39 -67.36 -103.93
CA THR A 248 -61.78 -67.19 -102.52
C THR A 248 -60.56 -67.21 -101.61
N LYS A 249 -59.57 -68.05 -101.88
CA LYS A 249 -58.31 -68.11 -101.11
C LYS A 249 -57.46 -66.84 -101.27
N ILE A 250 -57.48 -66.21 -102.45
CA ILE A 250 -56.86 -64.89 -102.67
C ILE A 250 -57.63 -63.81 -101.89
N GLU A 251 -58.97 -63.81 -101.96
CA GLU A 251 -59.84 -62.88 -101.23
C GLU A 251 -59.67 -63.01 -99.70
N GLU A 252 -59.58 -64.23 -99.16
CA GLU A 252 -59.25 -64.48 -97.75
C GLU A 252 -57.86 -63.96 -97.35
N ILE A 253 -56.83 -64.18 -98.19
CA ILE A 253 -55.48 -63.69 -97.92
C ILE A 253 -55.45 -62.16 -97.97
N GLN A 254 -56.22 -61.53 -98.86
CA GLN A 254 -56.39 -60.09 -98.91
C GLN A 254 -57.10 -59.57 -97.65
N GLN A 255 -58.21 -60.17 -97.25
CA GLN A 255 -58.94 -59.80 -96.03
C GLN A 255 -58.06 -59.92 -94.78
N LYS A 256 -57.34 -61.04 -94.61
CA LYS A 256 -56.42 -61.25 -93.48
C LYS A 256 -55.31 -60.19 -93.46
N LYS A 257 -54.75 -59.84 -94.61
CA LYS A 257 -53.75 -58.74 -94.73
C LYS A 257 -54.36 -57.38 -94.40
N GLU A 258 -55.58 -57.09 -94.85
CA GLU A 258 -56.26 -55.84 -94.52
C GLU A 258 -56.57 -55.72 -93.02
N GLU A 259 -57.03 -56.80 -92.39
CA GLU A 259 -57.29 -56.86 -90.95
C GLU A 259 -55.99 -56.72 -90.14
N GLU A 260 -54.91 -57.38 -90.59
CA GLU A 260 -53.58 -57.20 -90.02
C GLU A 260 -53.11 -55.75 -90.14
N ILE A 261 -53.19 -55.13 -91.33
CA ILE A 261 -52.87 -53.72 -91.55
C ILE A 261 -53.71 -52.82 -90.64
N LYS A 262 -55.04 -53.01 -90.57
CA LYS A 262 -55.93 -52.23 -89.68
C LYS A 262 -55.50 -52.37 -88.21
N SER A 263 -55.16 -53.58 -87.76
CA SER A 263 -54.69 -53.83 -86.39
C SER A 263 -53.33 -53.18 -86.09
N LEU A 264 -52.40 -53.23 -87.04
CA LEU A 264 -51.08 -52.61 -86.93
C LEU A 264 -51.18 -51.09 -86.96
N THR A 265 -52.04 -50.51 -87.81
CA THR A 265 -52.32 -49.07 -87.85
C THR A 265 -52.94 -48.59 -86.53
N LEU A 266 -53.92 -49.30 -85.98
CA LEU A 266 -54.50 -48.98 -84.67
C LEU A 266 -53.47 -49.07 -83.54
N ARG A 267 -52.63 -50.11 -83.54
CA ARG A 267 -51.54 -50.27 -82.57
C ARG A 267 -50.50 -49.14 -82.69
N ASN A 268 -50.16 -48.74 -83.91
CA ASN A 268 -49.21 -47.65 -84.17
C ASN A 268 -49.78 -46.31 -83.68
N HIS A 269 -51.04 -46.01 -83.99
CA HIS A 269 -51.73 -44.82 -83.50
C HIS A 269 -51.80 -44.77 -81.97
N LYS A 270 -52.11 -45.91 -81.31
CA LYS A 270 -52.12 -45.99 -79.85
C LYS A 270 -50.73 -45.78 -79.25
N LEU A 271 -49.68 -46.40 -79.80
CA LEU A 271 -48.29 -46.16 -79.37
C LEU A 271 -47.87 -44.69 -79.55
N GLN A 272 -48.33 -44.03 -80.62
CA GLN A 272 -48.09 -42.61 -80.87
C GLN A 272 -48.80 -41.72 -79.83
N GLN A 273 -50.04 -42.06 -79.47
CA GLN A 273 -50.79 -41.39 -78.40
C GLN A 273 -50.13 -41.58 -77.03
N ASP A 274 -49.77 -42.82 -76.69
CA ASP A 274 -49.10 -43.16 -75.42
C ASP A 274 -47.73 -42.45 -75.32
N MET A 275 -46.98 -42.36 -76.42
CA MET A 275 -45.73 -41.58 -76.51
C MET A 275 -45.97 -40.08 -76.29
N GLN A 276 -47.01 -39.50 -76.90
CA GLN A 276 -47.34 -38.08 -76.71
C GLN A 276 -47.77 -37.78 -75.27
N ALA A 277 -48.58 -38.65 -74.65
CA ALA A 277 -48.98 -38.53 -73.25
C ALA A 277 -47.76 -38.64 -72.30
N ALA A 278 -46.85 -39.58 -72.56
CA ALA A 278 -45.59 -39.70 -71.81
C ALA A 278 -44.68 -38.47 -71.99
N GLN A 279 -44.61 -37.89 -73.19
CA GLN A 279 -43.88 -36.65 -73.45
C GLN A 279 -44.46 -35.45 -72.69
N GLN A 280 -45.79 -35.31 -72.65
CA GLN A 280 -46.48 -34.26 -71.89
C GLN A 280 -46.22 -34.41 -70.38
N SER A 281 -46.43 -35.61 -69.82
CA SER A 281 -46.15 -35.89 -68.40
C SER A 281 -44.68 -35.65 -68.03
N CYS A 282 -43.74 -36.00 -68.92
CA CYS A 282 -42.33 -35.67 -68.74
C CYS A 282 -42.03 -34.17 -68.79
N ALA A 283 -42.79 -33.37 -69.52
CA ALA A 283 -42.66 -31.90 -69.54
C ALA A 283 -43.20 -31.29 -68.23
N GLU A 284 -44.38 -31.73 -67.79
CA GLU A 284 -45.00 -31.30 -66.53
C GLU A 284 -44.09 -31.61 -65.32
N LEU A 285 -43.55 -32.83 -65.24
CA LEU A 285 -42.61 -33.21 -64.17
C LEU A 285 -41.31 -32.39 -64.20
N ARG A 286 -40.82 -32.00 -65.39
CA ARG A 286 -39.64 -31.11 -65.51
C ARG A 286 -39.96 -29.70 -65.00
N GLU A 287 -41.12 -29.15 -65.37
CA GLU A 287 -41.56 -27.84 -64.89
C GLU A 287 -41.78 -27.85 -63.37
N GLN A 288 -42.37 -28.91 -62.82
CA GLN A 288 -42.56 -29.06 -61.38
C GLN A 288 -41.24 -29.17 -60.62
N VAL A 289 -40.26 -29.94 -61.11
CA VAL A 289 -38.91 -29.99 -60.52
C VAL A 289 -38.20 -28.64 -60.65
N GLN A 290 -38.41 -27.91 -61.75
CA GLN A 290 -37.82 -26.60 -61.97
C GLN A 290 -38.43 -25.52 -61.05
N SER A 291 -39.74 -25.53 -60.81
CA SER A 291 -40.40 -24.61 -59.88
C SER A 291 -40.01 -24.89 -58.43
N GLN A 292 -40.02 -26.16 -58.00
CA GLN A 292 -39.52 -26.58 -56.68
C GLN A 292 -38.07 -26.16 -56.47
N ARG A 293 -37.20 -26.37 -57.47
CA ARG A 293 -35.81 -25.91 -57.40
C ARG A 293 -35.71 -24.40 -57.22
N GLN A 294 -36.47 -23.60 -57.97
CA GLN A 294 -36.49 -22.14 -57.81
C GLN A 294 -37.04 -21.70 -56.45
N GLU A 295 -38.02 -22.41 -55.89
CA GLU A 295 -38.54 -22.15 -54.54
C GLU A 295 -37.51 -22.47 -53.46
N HIS A 296 -36.80 -23.58 -53.58
CA HIS A 296 -35.69 -23.92 -52.70
C HIS A 296 -34.52 -22.93 -52.83
N GLU A 297 -34.16 -22.51 -54.05
CA GLU A 297 -33.14 -21.48 -54.28
C GLU A 297 -33.55 -20.13 -53.65
N ARG A 298 -34.81 -19.71 -53.79
CA ARG A 298 -35.35 -18.52 -53.12
C ARG A 298 -35.35 -18.63 -51.59
N ALA A 299 -35.75 -19.78 -51.05
CA ALA A 299 -35.73 -20.03 -49.60
C ALA A 299 -34.30 -20.01 -49.03
N LEU A 300 -33.34 -20.62 -49.74
CA LEU A 300 -31.92 -20.60 -49.37
C LEU A 300 -31.36 -19.17 -49.37
N HIS A 301 -31.66 -18.35 -50.38
CA HIS A 301 -31.25 -16.94 -50.41
C HIS A 301 -31.85 -16.16 -49.24
N GLY A 302 -33.16 -16.31 -48.96
CA GLY A 302 -33.81 -15.63 -47.83
C GLY A 302 -33.19 -16.00 -46.47
N VAL A 303 -32.90 -17.28 -46.24
CA VAL A 303 -32.19 -17.72 -45.02
C VAL A 303 -30.76 -17.19 -44.99
N GLN A 304 -30.07 -17.13 -46.13
CA GLN A 304 -28.70 -16.61 -46.21
C GLN A 304 -28.65 -15.09 -45.93
N GLU A 305 -29.61 -14.31 -46.42
CA GLU A 305 -29.79 -12.88 -46.11
C GLU A 305 -30.16 -12.66 -44.63
N GLN A 306 -31.01 -13.53 -44.06
CA GLN A 306 -31.34 -13.49 -42.64
C GLN A 306 -30.11 -13.78 -41.76
N ILE A 307 -29.29 -14.77 -42.11
CA ILE A 307 -28.03 -15.07 -41.42
C ILE A 307 -27.03 -13.92 -41.57
N GLN A 308 -26.89 -13.35 -42.77
CA GLN A 308 -25.98 -12.21 -43.01
C GLN A 308 -26.39 -10.96 -42.23
N SER A 309 -27.68 -10.66 -42.17
CA SER A 309 -28.21 -9.52 -41.42
C SER A 309 -28.09 -9.71 -39.90
N SER A 310 -28.45 -10.89 -39.36
CA SER A 310 -28.24 -11.22 -37.93
C SER A 310 -26.75 -11.12 -37.56
N ARG A 311 -25.87 -11.75 -38.35
CA ARG A 311 -24.42 -11.68 -38.15
C ARG A 311 -23.88 -10.25 -38.19
N THR A 312 -24.42 -9.41 -39.07
CA THR A 312 -24.01 -8.00 -39.15
C THR A 312 -24.46 -7.21 -37.93
N GLN A 313 -25.69 -7.43 -37.45
CA GLN A 313 -26.24 -6.81 -36.24
C GLN A 313 -25.49 -7.24 -34.97
N GLU A 314 -25.17 -8.52 -34.84
CA GLU A 314 -24.33 -9.05 -33.75
C GLU A 314 -22.92 -8.43 -33.79
N LEU A 315 -22.30 -8.34 -34.97
CA LEU A 315 -20.99 -7.71 -35.15
C LEU A 315 -21.01 -6.19 -34.92
N THR A 316 -22.12 -5.49 -35.13
CA THR A 316 -22.24 -4.07 -34.72
C THR A 316 -22.40 -3.95 -33.21
N LEU A 317 -23.28 -4.74 -32.60
CA LEU A 317 -23.49 -4.75 -31.15
C LEU A 317 -22.21 -5.08 -30.38
N LEU A 318 -21.45 -6.09 -30.82
CA LEU A 318 -20.16 -6.44 -30.22
C LEU A 318 -19.11 -5.32 -30.39
N ARG A 319 -19.11 -4.58 -31.51
CA ARG A 319 -18.23 -3.41 -31.67
C ARG A 319 -18.63 -2.26 -30.75
N GLU A 320 -19.92 -1.98 -30.63
CA GLU A 320 -20.45 -0.96 -29.73
C GLU A 320 -20.11 -1.29 -28.26
N GLN A 321 -20.35 -2.53 -27.82
CA GLN A 321 -19.98 -3.02 -26.49
C GLN A 321 -18.47 -2.91 -26.23
N ASN A 322 -17.62 -3.35 -27.17
CA ASN A 322 -16.17 -3.19 -27.03
C ASN A 322 -15.75 -1.71 -26.97
N SER A 323 -16.40 -0.83 -27.73
CA SER A 323 -16.12 0.61 -27.68
C SER A 323 -16.53 1.25 -26.35
N ALA A 324 -17.69 0.85 -25.80
CA ALA A 324 -18.17 1.30 -24.50
C ALA A 324 -17.26 0.83 -23.35
N LEU A 325 -16.88 -0.46 -23.34
CA LEU A 325 -15.92 -1.01 -22.38
C LEU A 325 -14.54 -0.35 -22.49
N THR A 326 -14.10 -0.01 -23.71
CA THR A 326 -12.83 0.72 -23.92
C THR A 326 -12.90 2.13 -23.33
N LEU A 327 -14.02 2.84 -23.52
CA LEU A 327 -14.24 4.16 -22.94
C LEU A 327 -14.36 4.11 -21.41
N GLU A 328 -15.04 3.11 -20.85
CA GLU A 328 -15.17 2.91 -19.41
C GLU A 328 -13.81 2.58 -18.76
N LEU A 329 -13.02 1.69 -19.38
CA LEU A 329 -11.64 1.42 -18.97
C LEU A 329 -10.78 2.70 -19.03
N GLN A 330 -10.86 3.46 -20.12
CA GLN A 330 -10.15 4.74 -20.22
C GLN A 330 -10.59 5.72 -19.12
N GLN A 331 -11.89 5.85 -18.86
CA GLN A 331 -12.41 6.72 -17.80
C GLN A 331 -11.88 6.27 -16.42
N GLN A 332 -11.95 4.98 -16.10
CA GLN A 332 -11.40 4.43 -14.85
C GLN A 332 -9.88 4.64 -14.72
N HIS A 333 -9.13 4.60 -15.83
CA HIS A 333 -7.72 4.97 -15.85
C HIS A 333 -7.50 6.46 -15.52
N HIS A 334 -8.26 7.38 -16.14
CA HIS A 334 -8.17 8.82 -15.85
C HIS A 334 -8.59 9.15 -14.41
N GLU A 335 -9.65 8.52 -13.90
CA GLU A 335 -10.09 8.66 -12.50
C GLU A 335 -9.02 8.17 -11.52
N LYS A 336 -8.41 7.00 -11.78
CA LYS A 336 -7.29 6.49 -11.01
C LYS A 336 -6.08 7.44 -11.03
N GLU A 337 -5.72 8.00 -12.18
CA GLU A 337 -4.60 8.94 -12.30
C GLU A 337 -4.90 10.26 -11.57
N ALA A 338 -6.12 10.79 -11.67
CA ALA A 338 -6.54 11.97 -10.90
C ALA A 338 -6.49 11.73 -9.38
N MET A 339 -6.95 10.56 -8.91
CA MET A 339 -6.86 10.19 -7.50
C MET A 339 -5.42 9.99 -7.02
N LEU A 340 -4.53 9.50 -7.88
CA LEU A 340 -3.09 9.42 -7.59
C LEU A 340 -2.43 10.81 -7.50
N ALA A 341 -2.79 11.73 -8.40
CA ALA A 341 -2.31 13.12 -8.34
C ALA A 341 -2.75 13.80 -7.03
N GLN A 342 -4.05 13.74 -6.69
CA GLN A 342 -4.57 14.27 -5.42
C GLN A 342 -3.88 13.68 -4.19
N LYS A 343 -3.55 12.38 -4.22
CA LYS A 343 -2.81 11.72 -3.13
C LYS A 343 -1.39 12.28 -2.99
N GLU A 344 -0.66 12.48 -4.08
CA GLU A 344 0.69 13.04 -4.01
C GLU A 344 0.67 14.54 -3.62
N ASP A 345 -0.34 15.31 -4.04
CA ASP A 345 -0.54 16.70 -3.57
C ASP A 345 -0.78 16.75 -2.04
N LEU A 346 -1.69 15.93 -1.52
CA LEU A 346 -1.96 15.83 -0.07
C LEU A 346 -0.73 15.36 0.71
N LYS A 347 0.07 14.46 0.15
CA LYS A 347 1.34 14.01 0.72
C LYS A 347 2.38 15.13 0.74
N ALA A 348 2.50 15.91 -0.33
CA ALA A 348 3.39 17.07 -0.38
C ALA A 348 3.00 18.13 0.68
N GLN A 349 1.69 18.43 0.82
CA GLN A 349 1.16 19.31 1.87
C GLN A 349 1.48 18.77 3.28
N LEU A 350 1.31 17.46 3.50
CA LEU A 350 1.65 16.84 4.78
C LEU A 350 3.15 16.97 5.07
N GLU A 351 4.03 16.66 4.11
CA GLU A 351 5.47 16.83 4.28
C GLU A 351 5.87 18.29 4.53
N GLU A 352 5.24 19.27 3.88
CA GLU A 352 5.47 20.69 4.14
C GLU A 352 5.01 21.09 5.55
N SER A 353 3.86 20.62 6.02
CA SER A 353 3.42 20.84 7.41
C SER A 353 4.39 20.22 8.42
N LEU A 354 4.96 19.04 8.13
CA LEU A 354 5.98 18.40 8.96
C LEU A 354 7.31 19.19 8.95
N ARG A 355 7.72 19.76 7.80
CA ARG A 355 8.88 20.67 7.72
C ARG A 355 8.64 21.96 8.51
N ALA A 356 7.45 22.54 8.45
CA ALA A 356 7.08 23.72 9.24
C ALA A 356 7.10 23.41 10.75
N ASN A 357 6.52 22.28 11.17
CA ASN A 357 6.54 21.84 12.57
C ASN A 357 7.96 21.59 13.09
N ARG A 358 8.88 21.04 12.27
CA ARG A 358 10.29 20.90 12.65
C ARG A 358 10.95 22.26 12.90
N ARG A 359 10.76 23.24 12.01
CA ARG A 359 11.27 24.61 12.21
C ARG A 359 10.72 25.28 13.47
N LEU A 360 9.44 25.06 13.79
CA LEU A 360 8.84 25.58 15.02
C LEU A 360 9.41 24.90 16.29
N LEU A 361 9.71 23.60 16.23
CA LEU A 361 10.39 22.89 17.33
C LEU A 361 11.85 23.37 17.50
N GLU A 362 12.57 23.58 16.40
CA GLU A 362 13.93 24.17 16.40
C GLU A 362 13.92 25.56 17.05
N GLN A 363 13.01 26.45 16.64
CA GLN A 363 12.84 27.78 17.25
C GLN A 363 12.45 27.72 18.72
N LEU A 364 11.62 26.75 19.13
CA LEU A 364 11.24 26.56 20.52
C LEU A 364 12.44 26.12 21.36
N GLN A 365 13.27 25.21 20.86
CA GLN A 365 14.52 24.79 21.51
C GLN A 365 15.53 25.93 21.61
N GLU A 366 15.66 26.78 20.59
CA GLU A 366 16.48 28.00 20.65
C GLU A 366 16.01 28.94 21.77
N LYS A 367 14.70 29.14 21.91
CA LYS A 367 14.12 29.98 22.97
C LYS A 367 14.23 29.38 24.36
N GLU A 368 14.15 28.05 24.49
CA GLU A 368 14.47 27.35 25.73
C GLU A 368 15.93 27.59 26.14
N GLN A 369 16.88 27.41 25.22
CA GLN A 369 18.31 27.67 25.47
C GLN A 369 18.60 29.15 25.82
N GLU A 370 17.98 30.11 25.13
CA GLU A 370 18.09 31.53 25.48
C GLU A 370 17.56 31.81 26.90
N SER A 371 16.42 31.22 27.27
CA SER A 371 15.83 31.36 28.60
C SER A 371 16.72 30.76 29.70
N GLU A 372 17.35 29.62 29.43
CA GLU A 372 18.33 29.01 30.35
C GLU A 372 19.58 29.88 30.54
N ARG A 373 20.13 30.46 29.46
CA ARG A 373 21.28 31.38 29.54
C ARG A 373 20.93 32.63 30.35
N LEU A 374 19.81 33.29 30.05
CA LEU A 374 19.36 34.47 30.80
C LEU A 374 19.09 34.15 32.28
N ARG A 375 18.65 32.93 32.59
CA ARG A 375 18.49 32.47 33.97
C ARG A 375 19.82 32.29 34.69
N GLN A 376 20.84 31.76 34.01
CA GLN A 376 22.20 31.67 34.54
C GLN A 376 22.78 33.07 34.80
N ASP A 377 22.68 33.99 33.84
CA ASP A 377 23.11 35.39 33.98
C ASP A 377 22.45 36.09 35.18
N LEU A 378 21.13 35.89 35.37
CA LEU A 378 20.39 36.42 36.50
C LEU A 378 20.84 35.85 37.85
N ASP A 379 21.14 34.54 37.92
CA ASP A 379 21.65 33.92 39.15
C ASP A 379 23.10 34.31 39.45
N GLU A 380 23.92 34.62 38.44
CA GLU A 380 25.24 35.24 38.63
C GLU A 380 25.14 36.69 39.10
N ALA A 381 24.23 37.49 38.51
CA ALA A 381 23.95 38.85 38.96
C ALA A 381 23.45 38.88 40.41
N ARG A 382 22.59 37.92 40.81
CA ARG A 382 22.16 37.73 42.20
C ARG A 382 23.33 37.42 43.13
N LYS A 383 24.15 36.40 42.82
CA LYS A 383 25.37 36.08 43.59
C LYS A 383 26.30 37.30 43.75
N SER A 384 26.41 38.13 42.72
CA SER A 384 27.17 39.39 42.76
C SER A 384 26.54 40.43 43.68
N ALA A 385 25.20 40.60 43.63
CA ALA A 385 24.46 41.49 44.52
C ALA A 385 24.53 41.03 45.99
N ASP A 386 24.39 39.74 46.27
CA ASP A 386 24.49 39.16 47.61
C ASP A 386 25.90 39.36 48.20
N LYS A 387 26.95 39.19 47.39
CA LYS A 387 28.33 39.52 47.80
C LYS A 387 28.49 41.01 48.15
N ARG A 388 27.94 41.92 47.33
CA ARG A 388 27.97 43.37 47.63
C ARG A 388 27.21 43.69 48.92
N LYS A 389 26.05 43.07 49.14
CA LYS A 389 25.27 43.22 50.36
C LYS A 389 26.07 42.74 51.58
N ALA A 390 26.66 41.56 51.53
CA ALA A 390 27.48 41.03 52.62
C ALA A 390 28.65 41.96 52.99
N MET A 391 29.38 42.50 52.00
CA MET A 391 30.45 43.48 52.25
C MET A 391 29.94 44.80 52.88
N LEU A 392 28.73 45.25 52.51
CA LEU A 392 28.11 46.45 53.11
C LEU A 392 27.61 46.18 54.55
N ASP A 393 27.03 45.00 54.79
CA ASP A 393 26.60 44.57 56.12
C ASP A 393 27.83 44.40 57.05
N GLU A 394 28.95 43.86 56.54
CA GLU A 394 30.23 43.75 57.24
C GLU A 394 30.82 45.13 57.60
N LEU A 395 30.95 46.04 56.63
CA LEU A 395 31.39 47.42 56.87
C LEU A 395 30.48 48.16 57.87
N ALA A 396 29.18 47.92 57.84
CA ALA A 396 28.24 48.50 58.81
C ALA A 396 28.47 47.94 60.22
N MET A 397 28.76 46.64 60.36
CA MET A 397 29.16 46.04 61.63
C MET A 397 30.49 46.61 62.14
N GLU A 398 31.50 46.75 61.28
CA GLU A 398 32.79 47.36 61.63
C GLU A 398 32.63 48.80 62.12
N MET A 399 31.88 49.64 61.40
CA MET A 399 31.59 51.01 61.84
C MET A 399 30.84 51.07 63.18
N LEU A 400 29.94 50.12 63.45
CA LEU A 400 29.25 50.03 64.74
C LEU A 400 30.21 49.60 65.86
N GLN A 401 31.14 48.68 65.59
CA GLN A 401 32.18 48.26 66.53
C GLN A 401 33.19 49.39 66.83
N GLU A 402 33.65 50.13 65.82
CA GLU A 402 34.50 51.30 66.06
C GLU A 402 33.75 52.40 66.83
N LYS A 403 32.46 52.60 66.54
CA LYS A 403 31.62 53.52 67.32
C LYS A 403 31.45 53.08 68.78
N SER A 404 31.44 51.77 69.09
CA SER A 404 31.46 51.31 70.49
C SER A 404 32.84 51.46 71.13
N ARG A 405 33.92 51.09 70.43
CA ARG A 405 35.31 51.31 70.88
C ARG A 405 35.60 52.78 71.20
N HIS A 406 35.18 53.71 70.34
CA HIS A 406 35.31 55.16 70.58
C HIS A 406 34.46 55.64 71.76
N LYS A 407 33.24 55.11 71.95
CA LYS A 407 32.41 55.43 73.14
C LYS A 407 33.07 54.95 74.43
N GLU A 408 33.62 53.74 74.44
CA GLU A 408 34.35 53.16 75.56
C GLU A 408 35.63 53.97 75.86
N ALA A 409 36.41 54.32 74.84
CA ALA A 409 37.59 55.17 74.98
C ALA A 409 37.25 56.57 75.53
N LEU A 410 36.18 57.20 75.03
CA LEU A 410 35.67 58.48 75.55
C LEU A 410 35.16 58.34 76.99
N GLY A 411 34.52 57.23 77.34
CA GLY A 411 34.10 56.92 78.71
C GLY A 411 35.29 56.78 79.66
N ASN A 412 36.32 56.03 79.23
CA ASN A 412 37.57 55.85 79.98
C ASN A 412 38.32 57.17 80.16
N LEU A 413 38.41 58.00 79.13
CA LEU A 413 39.05 59.32 79.20
C LEU A 413 38.29 60.28 80.14
N LYS A 414 36.95 60.29 80.09
CA LYS A 414 36.12 61.04 81.06
C LYS A 414 36.37 60.56 82.49
N LEU A 415 36.34 59.26 82.72
CA LEU A 415 36.61 58.67 84.03
C LEU A 415 38.02 58.96 84.53
N GLN A 416 39.01 59.04 83.63
CA GLN A 416 40.36 59.49 83.96
C GLN A 416 40.38 60.98 84.37
N HIS A 417 39.76 61.87 83.59
CA HIS A 417 39.68 63.29 83.95
C HIS A 417 38.89 63.55 85.24
N GLU A 418 37.86 62.76 85.52
CA GLU A 418 37.15 62.79 86.81
C GLU A 418 38.08 62.38 87.96
N LYS A 419 38.85 61.29 87.80
CA LYS A 419 39.87 60.88 88.79
C LYS A 419 40.96 61.92 88.99
N GLU A 420 41.45 62.54 87.91
CA GLU A 420 42.44 63.63 87.95
C GLU A 420 41.88 64.86 88.67
N THR A 421 40.64 65.25 88.36
CA THR A 421 39.94 66.38 89.00
C THR A 421 39.71 66.12 90.48
N LEU A 422 39.31 64.90 90.86
CA LEU A 422 39.19 64.50 92.27
C LEU A 422 40.54 64.45 92.98
N SER A 423 41.60 64.00 92.30
CA SER A 423 42.97 64.02 92.85
C SER A 423 43.46 65.46 93.08
N ILE A 424 43.23 66.36 92.13
CA ILE A 424 43.55 67.79 92.24
C ILE A 424 42.73 68.44 93.35
N ARG A 425 41.42 68.15 93.45
CA ARG A 425 40.59 68.62 94.56
C ARG A 425 41.10 68.11 95.91
N ALA A 426 41.45 66.83 96.01
CA ALA A 426 42.00 66.25 97.25
C ALA A 426 43.35 66.88 97.65
N LYS A 427 44.19 67.25 96.68
CA LYS A 427 45.42 68.04 96.91
C LYS A 427 45.10 69.43 97.44
N TYR A 428 44.24 70.19 96.75
CA TYR A 428 43.84 71.52 97.21
C TYR A 428 43.16 71.48 98.59
N GLU A 429 42.29 70.51 98.86
CA GLU A 429 41.72 70.32 100.19
C GLU A 429 42.79 70.00 101.26
N LYS A 430 43.84 69.27 100.89
CA LYS A 430 44.98 68.98 101.80
C LYS A 430 45.78 70.26 102.07
N GLU A 431 46.14 71.02 101.03
CA GLU A 431 46.79 72.32 101.14
C GLU A 431 45.95 73.31 101.97
N LEU A 432 44.63 73.34 101.76
CA LEU A 432 43.69 74.13 102.58
C LEU A 432 43.66 73.69 104.04
N ARG A 433 43.73 72.38 104.35
CA ARG A 433 43.83 71.90 105.74
C ARG A 433 45.18 72.30 106.35
N GLU A 434 46.27 72.13 105.62
CA GLU A 434 47.63 72.48 106.06
C GLU A 434 47.75 73.98 106.35
N LEU A 435 47.25 74.85 105.47
CA LEU A 435 47.17 76.30 105.70
C LEU A 435 46.29 76.68 106.90
N HIS A 436 45.17 75.97 107.14
CA HIS A 436 44.36 76.19 108.34
C HIS A 436 45.10 75.74 109.62
N GLU A 437 45.86 74.64 109.58
CA GLU A 437 46.68 74.22 110.71
C GLU A 437 47.84 75.21 110.97
N GLU A 438 48.52 75.68 109.94
CA GLU A 438 49.57 76.71 110.06
C GLU A 438 49.01 78.03 110.61
N LYS A 439 47.86 78.48 110.11
CA LYS A 439 47.13 79.64 110.65
C LYS A 439 46.77 79.42 112.12
N ASN A 440 46.25 78.24 112.49
CA ASN A 440 45.89 77.93 113.87
C ASN A 440 47.12 77.88 114.79
N ARG A 441 48.25 77.31 114.35
CA ARG A 441 49.53 77.35 115.07
C ARG A 441 49.98 78.80 115.29
N GLY A 442 49.95 79.63 114.24
CA GLY A 442 50.24 81.06 114.35
C GLY A 442 49.29 81.82 115.27
N GLU A 443 47.99 81.50 115.28
CA GLU A 443 47.04 82.05 116.26
C GLU A 443 47.32 81.57 117.69
N GLU A 444 47.73 80.32 117.89
CA GLU A 444 48.11 79.77 119.19
C GLU A 444 49.41 80.38 119.72
N ASP A 445 50.39 80.61 118.85
CA ASP A 445 51.64 81.34 119.15
C ASP A 445 51.34 82.80 119.51
N LEU A 446 50.48 83.50 118.75
CA LEU A 446 50.03 84.84 119.10
C LEU A 446 49.24 84.86 120.42
N ARG A 447 48.43 83.84 120.71
CA ARG A 447 47.76 83.67 122.02
C ARG A 447 48.74 83.31 123.14
N ALA A 448 49.89 82.71 122.84
CA ALA A 448 50.96 82.47 123.80
C ALA A 448 51.71 83.78 124.10
N GLN A 449 52.16 84.50 123.07
CA GLN A 449 52.75 85.82 123.21
C GLN A 449 51.83 86.79 123.97
N LEU A 450 50.52 86.77 123.72
CA LEU A 450 49.54 87.57 124.46
C LEU A 450 49.38 87.14 125.93
N ARG A 451 49.61 85.86 126.26
CA ARG A 451 49.65 85.38 127.66
C ARG A 451 50.94 85.81 128.34
N ASP A 452 52.06 85.76 127.65
CA ASP A 452 53.36 86.17 128.16
C ASP A 452 53.44 87.69 128.37
N GLU A 453 52.92 88.49 127.44
CA GLU A 453 52.75 89.94 127.63
C GLU A 453 51.79 90.28 128.78
N LYS A 454 50.74 89.49 129.00
CA LYS A 454 49.89 89.63 130.20
C LYS A 454 50.61 89.21 131.48
N ALA A 455 51.54 88.26 131.43
CA ALA A 455 52.38 87.89 132.57
C ALA A 455 53.37 89.02 132.90
N ARG A 456 54.09 89.54 131.89
CA ARG A 456 54.94 90.74 131.99
C ARG A 456 54.17 91.95 132.52
N SER A 457 52.93 92.15 132.07
CA SER A 457 52.07 93.23 132.58
C SER A 457 51.76 93.07 134.07
N ARG A 458 51.50 91.84 134.54
CA ARG A 458 51.31 91.56 135.99
C ARG A 458 52.59 91.70 136.81
N GLU A 459 53.74 91.33 136.25
CA GLU A 459 55.05 91.60 136.86
C GLU A 459 55.28 93.11 136.97
N LEU A 460 54.90 93.88 135.94
CA LEU A 460 54.96 95.34 135.95
C LEU A 460 53.98 95.94 136.98
N GLU A 461 52.76 95.40 137.11
CA GLU A 461 51.80 95.75 138.17
C GLU A 461 52.34 95.42 139.57
N GLY A 462 53.03 94.30 139.75
CA GLY A 462 53.72 93.95 141.01
C GLY A 462 54.89 94.89 141.33
N HIS A 463 55.64 95.33 140.31
CA HIS A 463 56.65 96.38 140.44
C HIS A 463 56.03 97.76 140.74
N GLN A 464 54.83 98.05 140.24
CA GLN A 464 54.08 99.26 140.62
C GLN A 464 53.61 99.19 142.07
N GLN A 465 53.02 98.07 142.51
CA GLN A 465 52.56 97.87 143.90
C GLN A 465 53.72 97.98 144.89
N THR A 466 54.85 97.32 144.64
CA THR A 466 56.05 97.47 145.50
C THR A 466 56.64 98.89 145.48
N SER A 467 56.52 99.62 144.36
CA SER A 467 56.87 101.05 144.31
C SER A 467 55.91 101.91 145.13
N GLU A 468 54.62 101.60 145.14
CA GLU A 468 53.59 102.27 145.95
C GLU A 468 53.75 101.98 147.45
N GLU A 469 54.07 100.73 147.83
CA GLU A 469 54.41 100.37 149.22
C GLU A 469 55.63 101.15 149.72
N LEU A 470 56.70 101.25 148.91
CA LEU A 470 57.88 102.05 149.24
C LEU A 470 57.54 103.56 149.36
N ARG A 471 56.66 104.09 148.51
CA ARG A 471 56.17 105.49 148.64
C ARG A 471 55.39 105.70 149.94
N LEU A 472 54.50 104.78 150.32
CA LEU A 472 53.76 104.84 151.57
C LEU A 472 54.69 104.74 152.79
N GLN A 473 55.73 103.91 152.71
CA GLN A 473 56.74 103.78 153.75
C GLN A 473 57.52 105.08 153.94
N ILE A 474 57.94 105.75 152.84
CA ILE A 474 58.54 107.09 152.87
C ILE A 474 57.60 108.10 153.55
N HIS A 475 56.32 108.13 153.17
CA HIS A 475 55.35 109.06 153.74
C HIS A 475 55.13 108.86 155.26
N SER A 476 55.23 107.61 155.75
CA SER A 476 55.19 107.33 157.20
C SER A 476 56.44 107.83 157.95
N LEU A 477 57.60 107.81 157.30
CA LEU A 477 58.86 108.34 157.84
C LEU A 477 58.86 109.88 157.84
N GLU A 478 58.25 110.50 156.85
CA GLU A 478 58.03 111.96 156.81
C GLU A 478 57.09 112.42 157.94
N GLY A 479 56.02 111.67 158.21
CA GLY A 479 55.08 111.94 159.30
C GLY A 479 55.72 111.85 160.70
N THR A 480 56.62 110.88 160.92
CA THR A 480 57.34 110.74 162.19
C THR A 480 58.42 111.82 162.36
N LYS A 481 59.11 112.24 161.29
CA LYS A 481 60.04 113.39 161.31
C LYS A 481 59.36 114.68 161.79
N GLY A 482 58.18 114.99 161.26
CA GLY A 482 57.42 116.19 161.65
C GLY A 482 56.93 116.21 163.10
N TRP A 483 56.88 115.06 163.78
CA TRP A 483 56.56 114.98 165.22
C TRP A 483 57.76 115.41 166.09
N PHE A 484 58.98 115.01 165.72
CA PHE A 484 60.19 115.43 166.43
C PHE A 484 60.47 116.93 166.27
N GLU A 485 60.28 117.50 165.09
CA GLU A 485 60.54 118.92 164.81
C GLU A 485 59.65 119.87 165.65
N ARG A 486 58.36 119.55 165.82
CA ARG A 486 57.45 120.37 166.67
C ARG A 486 57.84 120.31 168.15
N ARG A 487 58.22 119.13 168.61
CA ARG A 487 58.56 118.84 170.01
C ARG A 487 59.91 119.42 170.43
N LEU A 488 60.81 119.66 169.46
CA LEU A 488 62.02 120.48 169.65
C LEU A 488 61.65 121.96 169.82
N LYS A 489 60.78 122.47 168.95
CA LYS A 489 60.38 123.89 168.94
C LYS A 489 59.60 124.33 170.19
N GLU A 490 58.75 123.46 170.74
CA GLU A 490 58.07 123.70 172.02
C GLU A 490 59.05 123.76 173.21
N ALA A 491 60.18 123.05 173.14
CA ALA A 491 61.24 123.12 174.16
C ALA A 491 62.07 124.42 174.04
N GLU A 492 62.22 124.97 172.84
CA GLU A 492 62.89 126.25 172.60
C GLU A 492 62.05 127.42 173.15
N GLU A 493 60.76 127.51 172.79
CA GLU A 493 59.86 128.59 173.26
C GLU A 493 59.63 128.61 174.78
N THR A 494 59.79 127.47 175.46
CA THR A 494 59.61 127.39 176.92
C THR A 494 60.82 127.87 177.70
N VAL A 495 62.03 127.82 177.13
CA VAL A 495 63.23 128.43 177.73
C VAL A 495 63.17 129.95 177.62
N GLU A 496 62.82 130.47 176.44
CA GLU A 496 62.76 131.91 176.15
C GLU A 496 61.75 132.65 177.05
N LYS A 497 60.56 132.06 177.27
CA LYS A 497 59.54 132.60 178.21
C LYS A 497 59.99 132.64 179.67
N ASN A 498 60.94 131.79 180.08
CA ASN A 498 61.45 131.78 181.46
C ASN A 498 62.57 132.83 181.67
N GLN A 499 63.35 133.15 180.64
CA GLN A 499 64.33 134.24 180.71
C GLN A 499 63.64 135.60 180.91
N MET A 500 62.61 135.91 180.08
CA MET A 500 61.86 137.17 180.17
C MET A 500 61.28 137.44 181.58
N ARG A 501 60.79 136.40 182.27
CA ARG A 501 60.22 136.53 183.63
C ARG A 501 61.25 136.92 184.68
N HIS A 502 62.48 136.42 184.58
CA HIS A 502 63.53 136.77 185.53
C HIS A 502 64.03 138.21 185.36
N GLU A 503 63.92 138.80 184.17
CA GLU A 503 64.25 140.21 183.94
C GLU A 503 63.17 141.16 184.50
N GLU A 504 61.88 140.81 184.37
CA GLU A 504 60.76 141.62 184.89
C GLU A 504 60.77 141.71 186.44
N ASP A 505 61.07 140.62 187.14
CA ASP A 505 61.10 140.59 188.61
C ASP A 505 62.26 141.42 189.18
N LEU A 506 63.44 141.37 188.55
CA LEU A 506 64.58 142.24 188.92
C LEU A 506 64.26 143.73 188.73
N ALA A 507 63.55 144.08 187.65
CA ALA A 507 63.10 145.45 187.37
C ALA A 507 61.99 145.96 188.32
N LYS A 508 61.41 145.09 189.16
CA LYS A 508 60.37 145.44 190.13
C LYS A 508 60.99 145.82 191.48
N VAL A 509 61.95 145.03 191.95
CA VAL A 509 62.73 145.30 193.18
C VAL A 509 63.45 146.66 193.13
N ALA A 510 63.90 147.09 191.94
CA ALA A 510 64.56 148.37 191.76
C ALA A 510 63.64 149.61 191.90
N ARG A 511 62.33 149.48 191.66
CA ARG A 511 61.38 150.63 191.68
C ARG A 511 60.84 150.94 193.06
N GLU A 512 60.60 149.93 193.89
CA GLU A 512 60.03 150.13 195.23
C GLU A 512 61.07 150.70 196.20
N HIS A 513 62.36 150.49 195.94
CA HIS A 513 63.46 151.04 196.74
C HIS A 513 63.69 152.56 196.57
N SER A 514 63.14 153.21 195.53
CA SER A 514 63.43 154.62 195.23
C SER A 514 62.42 155.64 195.78
N ALA A 515 61.29 155.19 196.32
CA ALA A 515 60.10 156.05 196.41
C ALA A 515 59.79 156.66 197.80
N ASN A 516 60.23 156.09 198.92
CA ASN A 516 59.78 156.57 200.25
C ASN A 516 60.75 156.39 201.44
N LEU A 517 62.04 156.65 201.22
CA LEU A 517 62.95 157.05 202.32
C LEU A 517 63.17 158.57 202.35
N GLN A 518 62.07 159.30 202.57
CA GLN A 518 62.13 160.52 203.40
C GLN A 518 61.71 160.23 204.86
N VAL A 519 61.90 158.99 205.33
CA VAL A 519 62.08 158.65 206.76
C VAL A 519 63.17 157.58 206.89
N HIS A 520 64.42 158.05 207.01
CA HIS A 520 65.58 157.34 207.60
C HIS A 520 66.35 156.28 206.77
N THR A 521 67.63 156.61 206.47
CA THR A 521 68.84 155.73 206.56
C THR A 521 68.91 154.44 205.71
N ASP A 522 70.04 153.99 205.18
CA ASP A 522 71.42 154.51 205.09
C ASP A 522 72.15 153.77 203.93
N PRO A 523 73.45 154.03 203.62
CA PRO A 523 74.06 153.64 202.35
C PRO A 523 74.69 152.23 202.33
N CYS A 524 75.48 151.99 201.27
CA CYS A 524 76.25 150.79 200.90
C CYS A 524 75.42 149.77 200.11
N GLY A 525 75.86 149.26 198.95
CA GLY A 525 77.22 148.89 198.58
C GLY A 525 77.42 147.41 198.93
N GLY A 526 77.99 146.55 198.10
CA GLY A 526 78.74 146.70 196.84
C GLY A 526 79.40 145.35 196.55
N ASN A 527 80.32 145.29 195.58
CA ASN A 527 81.05 144.08 195.13
C ASN A 527 80.15 142.99 194.51
N GLY A 528 80.53 142.27 193.45
CA GLY A 528 81.84 142.15 192.81
C GLY A 528 82.38 140.73 192.95
N VAL A 529 83.26 140.32 192.02
CA VAL A 529 83.92 138.98 191.99
C VAL A 529 82.92 137.84 191.67
N GLY A 530 83.21 136.84 190.83
CA GLY A 530 84.42 136.53 190.06
C GLY A 530 84.70 135.02 190.08
N GLY A 531 84.80 134.40 188.90
CA GLY A 531 85.44 133.10 188.67
C GLY A 531 84.84 131.84 189.31
N ARG A 532 83.97 131.14 188.57
CA ARG A 532 84.10 129.70 188.26
C ARG A 532 83.21 129.30 187.09
#